data_AF-A0A5C8ZEY8-F1
#
_entry.id   AF-A0A5C8ZEY8-F1
#
_cell.length_a   1.000
_cell.length_b   1.000
_cell.length_c   1.000
_cell.angle_alpha   90.00
_cell.angle_beta   90.00
_cell.angle_gamma   90.00
#
_symmetry.space_group_name_H-M   'P 1'
#
loop_
_entity.id
_entity.type
_entity.pdbx_description
1 polymer ?
#
loop_
_entity_poly.entity_id
_entity_poly.type
_entity_poly.pdbx_seq_one_letter_code
_entity_poly.pdbx_strand_id
1 'polypeptide(L)' 'MAMPLLCPGCGKREGVRLVLGYPNPAARAEIDSGDAVWGGCSLPHPPPPRPWVDTACRACGAQWSSEAKPSR' A
#
# COMPACT_ATOMS: atom_id res chain seq x y z
N MET A 1 14.21 -4.05 3.14
CA MET A 1 14.39 -3.12 2.01
C MET A 1 13.72 -3.69 0.76
N ALA A 2 12.40 -3.59 0.74
CA ALA A 2 11.58 -3.75 -0.45
C ALA A 2 11.96 -2.65 -1.46
N MET A 3 12.07 -3.02 -2.73
CA MET A 3 12.30 -2.04 -3.80
C MET A 3 11.02 -1.20 -4.00
N PRO A 4 11.11 0.14 -4.00
CA PRO A 4 9.93 0.99 -4.15
C PRO A 4 9.31 0.83 -5.55
N LEU A 5 7.99 0.76 -5.58
CA LEU A 5 7.19 0.55 -6.78
C LEU A 5 7.11 1.82 -7.63
N LEU A 6 6.98 1.66 -8.95
CA LEU A 6 6.72 2.78 -9.86
C LEU A 6 5.28 3.27 -9.65
N CYS A 7 5.11 4.53 -9.28
CA CYS A 7 3.80 5.13 -9.13
C CYS A 7 3.14 5.34 -10.51
N PRO A 8 1.94 4.80 -10.75
CA PRO A 8 1.23 5.00 -12.02
C PRO A 8 0.73 6.45 -12.22
N GLY A 9 0.57 7.22 -11.13
CA GLY A 9 0.09 8.59 -11.19
C GLY A 9 1.19 9.63 -11.51
N CYS A 10 2.39 9.49 -10.94
CA CYS A 10 3.47 10.48 -11.11
C CYS A 10 4.76 9.93 -11.74
N GLY A 11 4.85 8.63 -12.02
CA GLY A 11 6.02 8.01 -12.64
C GLY A 11 7.27 7.92 -11.75
N LYS A 12 7.20 8.30 -10.47
CA LYS A 12 8.33 8.18 -9.53
C LYS A 12 8.38 6.79 -8.90
N ARG A 13 9.58 6.27 -8.61
CA ARG A 13 9.81 5.02 -7.86
C ARG A 13 9.74 5.26 -6.35
N GLU A 14 8.56 5.69 -5.92
CA GLU A 14 8.26 6.08 -4.53
C GLU A 14 7.00 5.36 -4.01
N GLY A 15 6.59 4.28 -4.68
CA GLY A 15 5.45 3.45 -4.29
C GLY A 15 5.82 2.51 -3.14
N VAL A 16 4.97 2.48 -2.11
CA VAL A 16 5.15 1.68 -0.91
C VAL A 16 3.87 0.98 -0.52
N ARG A 17 4.00 -0.18 0.12
CA ARG A 17 2.84 -0.96 0.56
C ARG A 17 2.09 -0.25 1.68
N LEU A 18 0.78 -0.32 1.62
CA LEU A 18 -0.11 0.06 2.71
C LEU A 18 -0.39 -1.16 3.57
N VAL A 19 -0.22 -1.01 4.88
CA VAL A 19 -0.79 -1.93 5.85
C VAL A 19 -2.10 -1.35 6.36
N LEU A 20 -3.19 -2.07 6.11
CA LEU A 20 -4.54 -1.73 6.56
C LEU A 20 -4.92 -2.56 7.79
N GLY A 21 -5.79 -1.99 8.63
CA GLY A 21 -6.36 -2.68 9.77
C GLY A 21 -5.66 -2.39 11.09
N TYR A 22 -5.84 -3.29 12.06
CA TYR A 22 -5.35 -3.07 13.42
C TYR A 22 -3.82 -3.20 13.49
N PRO A 23 -3.12 -2.31 14.22
CA PRO A 23 -1.69 -2.41 14.41
C PRO A 23 -1.31 -3.76 15.02
N ASN A 24 -0.42 -4.50 14.38
CA ASN A 24 0.13 -5.74 14.90
C ASN A 24 1.67 -5.71 14.86
N PRO A 25 2.37 -6.53 15.68
CA PRO A 25 3.82 -6.47 15.80
C PRO A 25 4.57 -6.72 14.48
N ALA A 26 4.07 -7.62 13.63
CA ALA A 26 4.71 -7.91 12.34
C ALA A 26 4.63 -6.72 11.40
N ALA A 27 3.42 -6.14 11.25
CA ALA A 27 3.20 -4.93 10.47
C ALA A 27 4.00 -3.73 11.01
N ARG A 28 4.14 -3.63 12.33
CA ARG A 28 4.94 -2.56 12.95
C ARG A 28 6.41 -2.65 12.54
N ALA A 29 6.98 -3.85 12.52
CA ALA A 29 8.36 -4.05 12.09
C ALA A 29 8.59 -3.68 10.61
N GLU A 30 7.64 -3.99 9.73
CA GLU A 30 7.68 -3.59 8.31
C GLU A 30 7.65 -2.06 8.14
N ILE A 31 6.86 -1.37 8.98
CA ILE A 31 6.72 0.09 8.92
C ILE A 31 7.92 0.79 9.52
N ASP A 32 8.45 0.32 10.66
CA ASP A 32 9.65 0.87 11.28
C ASP A 32 10.89 0.66 10.39
N SER A 33 10.91 -0.40 9.58
CA SER A 33 11.95 -0.65 8.55
C SER A 33 11.78 0.21 7.29
N GLY A 34 10.66 0.94 7.16
CA GLY A 34 10.34 1.76 6.01
C GLY A 34 9.88 0.98 4.77
N ASP A 35 9.61 -0.31 4.90
CA ASP A 35 9.15 -1.19 3.81
C ASP A 35 7.64 -1.03 3.53
N ALA A 36 6.88 -0.52 4.51
CA ALA A 36 5.46 -0.23 4.38
C ALA A 36 5.07 1.07 5.12
N VAL A 37 3.82 1.52 4.96
CA VAL A 37 3.22 2.61 5.73
C VAL A 37 1.81 2.24 6.19
N TRP A 38 1.33 2.85 7.27
CA TRP A 38 -0.05 2.66 7.73
C TRP A 38 -1.02 3.30 6.74
N GLY A 39 -1.91 2.49 6.16
CA GLY A 39 -3.00 2.96 5.30
C GLY A 39 -4.29 3.33 6.06
N GLY A 40 -4.31 3.14 7.39
CA GLY A 40 -5.43 3.47 8.27
C GLY A 40 -6.23 2.26 8.75
N CYS A 41 -7.23 2.53 9.59
CA CYS A 41 -8.01 1.51 10.31
C CYS A 41 -9.21 0.96 9.53
N SER A 42 -9.46 1.38 8.29
CA SER A 42 -10.68 1.01 7.58
C SER A 42 -10.53 -0.36 6.92
N LEU A 43 -10.88 -1.41 7.67
CA LEU A 43 -11.35 -2.66 7.09
C LEU A 43 -12.83 -2.76 7.43
N PRO A 44 -13.76 -2.51 6.48
CA PRO A 44 -15.13 -2.95 6.69
C PRO A 44 -15.09 -4.46 6.93
N HIS A 45 -15.93 -4.94 7.86
CA HIS A 45 -16.14 -6.37 8.06
C HIS A 45 -17.48 -6.73 7.44
N PRO A 46 -17.55 -7.66 6.46
CA PRO A 46 -16.44 -8.40 5.86
C PRO A 46 -15.53 -7.53 4.98
N PRO A 47 -14.25 -7.93 4.76
CA PRO A 47 -13.32 -7.17 3.93
C PRO A 47 -13.89 -6.95 2.52
N PRO A 48 -13.59 -5.80 1.89
CA PRO A 48 -14.15 -5.48 0.58
C PRO A 48 -13.64 -6.48 -0.48
N PRO A 49 -14.45 -6.79 -1.51
CA PRO A 49 -14.01 -7.62 -2.62
C PRO A 49 -12.81 -6.98 -3.33
N ARG A 50 -11.86 -7.83 -3.77
CA ARG A 50 -10.65 -7.42 -4.48
C ARG A 50 -10.99 -6.80 -5.85
N PRO A 51 -10.15 -5.89 -6.38
CA PRO A 51 -8.86 -5.46 -5.84
C PRO A 51 -8.98 -4.28 -4.86
N TRP A 52 -8.43 -4.40 -3.66
CA TRP A 52 -8.36 -3.31 -2.68
C TRP A 52 -7.08 -2.49 -2.84
N VAL A 53 -7.14 -1.22 -2.42
CA VAL A 53 -6.00 -0.33 -2.41
C VAL A 53 -5.00 -0.80 -1.35
N ASP A 54 -3.81 -1.21 -1.79
CA ASP A 54 -2.76 -1.78 -0.94
C ASP A 54 -1.41 -1.09 -1.14
N THR A 55 -1.37 -0.04 -1.95
CA THR A 55 -0.14 0.67 -2.31
C THR A 55 -0.40 2.17 -2.38
N ALA A 56 0.55 2.98 -1.91
CA ALA A 56 0.52 4.43 -2.00
C ALA A 56 1.87 4.99 -2.45
N CYS A 57 1.86 6.15 -3.11
CA CYS A 57 3.08 6.88 -3.46
C CYS A 57 3.41 7.91 -2.39
N ARG A 58 4.65 7.87 -1.86
CA ARG A 58 5.15 8.88 -0.91
C ARG A 58 5.26 10.28 -1.52
N ALA A 59 5.48 10.36 -2.83
CA ALA A 59 5.73 11.64 -3.50
C ALA A 59 4.46 12.41 -3.91
N CYS A 60 3.39 11.71 -4.28
CA CYS A 60 2.15 12.36 -4.75
C CYS A 60 0.89 11.91 -4.01
N GLY A 61 0.98 10.95 -3.09
CA GLY A 61 -0.16 10.43 -2.34
C GLY A 61 -1.12 9.55 -3.14
N ALA A 62 -0.87 9.32 -4.44
CA ALA A 62 -1.70 8.43 -5.25
C ALA A 62 -1.73 7.04 -4.62
N GLN A 63 -2.91 6.44 -4.57
CA GLN A 63 -3.11 5.09 -4.04
C GLN A 63 -3.68 4.19 -5.14
N TRP A 64 -3.24 2.94 -5.18
CA TRP A 64 -3.67 1.96 -6.17
C TRP A 64 -3.62 0.54 -5.60
N SER A 65 -4.24 -0.39 -6.31
CA SER A 65 -4.19 -1.81 -6.01
C SER A 65 -3.09 -2.48 -6.82
N SER A 66 -2.11 -3.09 -6.17
CA SER A 66 -1.02 -3.83 -6.81
C SER A 66 -1.51 -5.08 -7.57
N GLU A 67 -2.67 -5.59 -7.16
CA GLU A 67 -3.34 -6.73 -7.78
C GLU A 67 -4.28 -6.37 -8.93
N ALA A 68 -4.54 -5.08 -9.16
CA ALA A 68 -5.25 -4.67 -10.36
C ALA A 68 -4.36 -5.07 -11.55
N LYS A 69 -4.71 -6.18 -12.21
CA LYS A 69 -4.07 -6.57 -13.48
C LYS A 69 -4.09 -5.33 -14.37
N PRO A 70 -2.95 -4.89 -14.92
CA PRO A 70 -2.97 -3.84 -15.92
C PRO A 70 -3.88 -4.32 -17.04
N SER A 71 -5.02 -3.64 -17.22
CA SER A 71 -5.89 -3.84 -18.37
C SER A 71 -5.05 -3.47 -19.59
N ARG A 72 -4.67 -4.51 -20.34
CA ARG A 72 -3.86 -4.44 -21.55
C ARG A 72 -4.58 -3.67 -22.65
#